data_AF-A0A966NIN4-F1
#
_entry.id   AF-A0A966NIN4-F1
#
_cell.length_a   1.000
_cell.length_b   1.000
_cell.length_c   1.000
_cell.angle_alpha   90.00
_cell.angle_beta   90.00
_cell.angle_gamma   90.00
#
_symmetry.space_group_name_H-M   'P 1'
#
loop_
_entity.id
_entity.type
_entity.pdbx_description
1 polymer ?
#
loop_
_entity_poly.entity_id
_entity_poly.type
_entity_poly.pdbx_seq_one_letter_code
_entity_poly.pdbx_strand_id
1 'polypeptide(L)'
;FREKGSTTRKIVEEEAKKQGVRLKPVIEVEGREAMRELVASGAGIGFISEAEFVTDNRVVTVSLQGEGLIMNETVAFLKQRSNVRVIKNFLSMVNKHISMNTS
;
A
#
# COMPACT_ATOMS: atom_id res chain seq x y z
N PHE A 1 -2.61 -9.78 8.95
CA PHE A 1 -1.40 -9.09 8.44
C PHE A 1 -1.21 -9.43 6.98
N ARG A 2 -0.58 -8.52 6.23
CA ARG A 2 -0.12 -8.82 4.88
C ARG A 2 1.03 -9.82 4.90
N GLU A 3 1.23 -10.51 3.79
CA GLU A 3 2.32 -11.44 3.55
C GLU A 3 3.69 -10.80 3.80
N LYS A 4 4.68 -11.63 4.12
CA LYS A 4 6.07 -11.18 4.21
C LYS A 4 6.53 -10.66 2.85
N GLY A 5 7.13 -9.47 2.85
CA GLY A 5 7.53 -8.78 1.62
C GLY A 5 6.61 -7.62 1.22
N SER A 6 5.36 -7.61 1.70
CA SER A 6 4.42 -6.50 1.50
C SER A 6 4.97 -5.18 2.02
N THR A 7 4.89 -4.14 1.21
CA THR A 7 5.26 -2.76 1.59
C THR A 7 4.38 -2.25 2.73
N THR A 8 3.07 -2.50 2.68
CA THR A 8 2.14 -2.12 3.76
C THR A 8 2.56 -2.70 5.10
N ARG A 9 2.94 -3.99 5.14
CA ARG A 9 3.42 -4.62 6.38
C ARG A 9 4.68 -3.94 6.90
N LYS A 10 5.67 -3.71 6.03
CA LYS A 10 6.93 -3.06 6.41
C LYS A 10 6.67 -1.70 7.06
N ILE A 11 5.88 -0.84 6.40
CA ILE A 11 5.53 0.50 6.91
C ILE A 11 4.83 0.42 8.28
N VAL A 12 3.83 -0.44 8.41
CA VAL A 12 3.06 -0.58 9.66
C VAL A 12 3.94 -1.13 10.79
N GLU A 13 4.79 -2.12 10.53
CA GLU A 13 5.71 -2.68 11.53
C GLU A 13 6.79 -1.67 11.94
N GLU A 14 7.34 -0.92 10.98
CA GLU A 14 8.33 0.13 11.25
C GLU A 14 7.74 1.26 12.10
N GLU A 15 6.54 1.74 11.76
CA GLU A 15 5.89 2.80 12.53
C GLU A 15 5.49 2.31 13.92
N ALA A 16 4.90 1.12 14.03
CA ALA A 16 4.58 0.54 15.33
C ALA A 16 5.82 0.40 16.22
N LYS A 17 6.95 -0.02 15.63
CA LYS A 17 8.23 -0.12 16.35
C LYS A 17 8.71 1.24 16.87
N LYS A 18 8.60 2.31 16.06
CA LYS A 18 8.95 3.68 16.49
C LYS A 18 8.09 4.15 17.66
N GLN A 19 6.81 3.82 17.63
CA GLN A 19 5.85 4.16 18.69
C GLN A 19 5.90 3.22 19.90
N GLY A 20 6.81 2.24 19.92
CA GLY A 20 6.91 1.24 21.01
C GLY A 20 5.73 0.26 21.07
N VAL A 21 4.90 0.20 20.04
CA VAL A 21 3.74 -0.70 19.94
C VAL A 21 4.19 -2.06 19.42
N ARG A 22 3.87 -3.12 20.17
CA ARG A 22 4.14 -4.50 19.73
C ARG A 22 2.96 -5.06 18.94
N LEU A 23 3.18 -5.27 17.65
CA LEU A 23 2.24 -5.97 16.78
C LEU A 23 2.54 -7.47 16.73
N LYS A 24 1.54 -8.30 16.98
CA LYS A 24 1.64 -9.76 16.87
C LYS A 24 0.68 -10.27 15.79
N PRO A 25 1.17 -10.59 14.58
CA PRO A 25 0.34 -11.19 13.54
C PRO A 25 -0.26 -12.52 14.01
N VAL A 26 -1.59 -12.64 13.95
CA VAL A 26 -2.31 -13.90 14.22
C VAL A 26 -2.66 -14.62 12.92
N ILE A 27 -2.99 -13.86 11.87
CA ILE A 27 -3.27 -14.38 10.53
C ILE A 27 -2.44 -13.59 9.53
N GLU A 28 -1.84 -14.27 8.56
CA GLU A 28 -1.17 -13.68 7.41
C GLU A 28 -1.95 -14.04 6.14
N VAL A 29 -2.16 -13.06 5.26
CA VAL A 29 -2.88 -13.24 3.99
C VAL A 29 -2.10 -12.57 2.87
N GLU A 30 -2.21 -13.15 1.68
CA GLU A 30 -1.59 -12.64 0.47
C GLU A 30 -2.59 -11.83 -0.35
N GLY A 31 -2.24 -10.57 -0.62
CA GLY A 31 -3.08 -9.72 -1.46
C GLY A 31 -4.22 -9.03 -0.72
N ARG A 32 -4.94 -8.19 -1.49
CA ARG A 32 -5.92 -7.23 -0.97
C ARG A 32 -7.29 -7.86 -0.79
N GLU A 33 -7.65 -8.72 -1.73
CA GLU A 33 -8.93 -9.43 -1.71
C GLU A 33 -9.00 -10.38 -0.52
N ALA A 34 -7.94 -11.18 -0.29
CA ALA A 34 -7.87 -12.07 0.86
C ALA A 34 -7.93 -11.31 2.20
N MET A 35 -7.30 -10.13 2.29
CA MET A 35 -7.41 -9.28 3.47
C MET A 35 -8.85 -8.80 3.69
N ARG A 36 -9.51 -8.32 2.63
CA ARG A 36 -10.89 -7.83 2.73
C ARG A 36 -11.85 -8.94 3.13
N GLU A 37 -11.77 -10.12 2.51
CA GLU A 37 -12.63 -11.26 2.87
C GLU A 37 -12.38 -11.74 4.29
N LEU A 38 -11.12 -11.76 4.75
CA LEU A 38 -10.80 -12.11 6.14
C LEU A 38 -11.49 -11.14 7.12
N VAL A 39 -11.41 -9.84 6.88
CA VAL A 39 -12.07 -8.85 7.76
C VAL A 39 -13.59 -8.95 7.65
N ALA A 40 -14.13 -9.08 6.44
CA ALA A 40 -15.57 -9.21 6.19
C ALA A 40 -16.17 -10.48 6.82
N SER A 41 -15.37 -11.55 6.98
CA SER A 41 -15.79 -12.77 7.68
C SER A 41 -15.86 -12.61 9.21
N GLY A 42 -15.38 -11.50 9.76
CA GLY A 42 -15.29 -11.26 11.20
C GLY A 42 -14.07 -11.92 11.87
N ALA A 43 -13.15 -12.49 11.09
CA ALA A 43 -11.97 -13.17 11.64
C ALA A 43 -10.93 -12.23 12.27
N GLY A 44 -11.02 -10.91 12.02
CA GLY A 44 -10.16 -9.92 12.66
C GLY A 44 -10.06 -8.60 11.90
N ILE A 45 -8.99 -7.86 12.15
CA ILE A 45 -8.68 -6.58 11.48
C ILE A 45 -7.52 -6.74 10.47
N GLY A 46 -7.48 -5.83 9.50
CA GLY A 46 -6.52 -5.82 8.42
C GLY A 46 -5.86 -4.46 8.22
N PHE A 47 -4.71 -4.48 7.54
CA PHE A 47 -4.03 -3.27 7.07
C PHE A 47 -4.03 -3.28 5.55
N ILE A 48 -4.47 -2.19 4.95
CA ILE A 48 -4.46 -1.93 3.51
C ILE A 48 -4.10 -0.47 3.29
N SER A 49 -3.45 -0.15 2.17
CA SER A 49 -3.26 1.24 1.80
C SER A 49 -4.58 1.84 1.31
N GLU A 50 -4.79 3.13 1.57
CA GLU A 50 -6.02 3.82 1.17
C GLU A 50 -6.24 3.77 -0.34
N ALA A 51 -5.19 4.00 -1.13
CA ALA A 51 -5.22 3.93 -2.60
C ALA A 51 -5.61 2.54 -3.14
N GLU A 52 -5.42 1.50 -2.35
CA GLU A 52 -5.72 0.13 -2.74
C GLU A 52 -7.07 -0.39 -2.23
N PHE A 53 -7.73 0.36 -1.34
CA PHE A 53 -9.01 -0.03 -0.79
C PHE A 53 -10.12 0.13 -1.82
N VAL A 54 -10.92 -0.92 -1.98
CA VAL A 54 -12.15 -0.90 -2.77
C VAL A 54 -13.31 -0.99 -1.79
N THR A 55 -14.27 -0.07 -1.91
CA THR A 55 -15.44 0.02 -1.04
C THR A 55 -16.15 -1.34 -0.93
N ASP A 56 -16.44 -1.75 0.30
CA ASP A 56 -17.21 -2.95 0.62
C ASP A 56 -18.05 -2.68 1.87
N ASN A 57 -19.36 -2.87 1.75
CA ASN A 57 -20.34 -2.53 2.79
C ASN A 57 -20.23 -3.43 4.04
N ARG A 58 -19.47 -4.52 3.98
CA ARG A 58 -19.25 -5.45 5.10
C ARG A 58 -18.12 -5.01 6.02
N VAL A 59 -17.33 -4.01 5.64
CA VAL A 59 -16.16 -3.54 6.40
C VAL A 59 -16.18 -2.04 6.57
N VAL A 60 -15.53 -1.56 7.62
CA VAL A 60 -15.34 -0.13 7.89
C VAL A 60 -13.84 0.15 7.92
N THR A 61 -13.43 1.25 7.29
CA THR A 61 -12.05 1.73 7.34
C THR A 61 -11.85 2.64 8.55
N VAL A 62 -10.68 2.54 9.19
CA VAL A 62 -10.26 3.42 10.27
C VAL A 62 -8.91 4.00 9.89
N SER A 63 -8.81 5.32 9.81
CA SER A 63 -7.55 6.00 9.53
C SER A 63 -6.56 5.78 10.67
N LEU A 64 -5.35 5.35 10.31
CA LEU A 64 -4.27 5.18 11.26
C LEU A 64 -3.48 6.49 11.38
N GLN A 65 -3.19 6.90 12.62
CA GLN A 65 -2.33 8.04 12.89
C GLN A 65 -0.88 7.58 13.00
N GLY A 66 0.02 8.27 12.31
CA GLY A 66 1.46 8.02 12.35
C GLY A 66 2.16 8.73 11.20
N GLU A 67 3.22 9.48 11.52
CA GLU A 67 3.95 10.28 10.52
C GLU A 67 4.65 9.40 9.47
N GLY A 68 5.00 8.16 9.83
CA GLY A 68 5.66 7.21 8.93
C GLY A 68 4.72 6.38 8.06
N LEU A 69 3.40 6.56 8.13
CA LEU A 69 2.42 5.77 7.35
C LEU A 69 2.27 6.26 5.91
N ILE A 70 3.41 6.55 5.26
CA ILE A 70 3.48 7.09 3.91
C ILE A 70 3.99 5.97 2.99
N MET A 71 3.25 5.70 1.92
CA MET A 71 3.65 4.72 0.92
C MET A 71 4.15 5.44 -0.34
N ASN A 72 5.44 5.31 -0.62
CA ASN A 72 6.05 5.88 -1.82
C ASN A 72 5.93 4.91 -2.99
N GLU A 73 5.38 5.39 -4.10
CA GLU A 73 5.40 4.68 -5.37
C GLU A 73 6.64 5.09 -6.17
N THR A 74 7.30 4.14 -6.83
CA THR A 74 8.51 4.41 -7.60
C THR A 74 8.48 3.68 -8.94
N VAL A 75 8.76 4.41 -10.01
CA VAL A 75 8.97 3.85 -11.34
C VAL A 75 10.46 3.71 -11.59
N ALA A 76 10.92 2.48 -11.86
CA ALA A 76 12.31 2.18 -12.14
C ALA A 76 12.50 1.58 -13.54
N PHE A 77 13.55 2.00 -14.23
CA PHE A 77 13.95 1.47 -15.54
C PHE A 77 15.46 1.59 -15.73
N LEU A 78 16.05 0.72 -16.56
CA LEU A 78 17.46 0.81 -16.90
C LEU A 78 17.73 2.08 -17.70
N LYS A 79 18.73 2.88 -17.27
CA LYS A 79 19.10 4.15 -17.91
C LYS A 79 19.32 4.02 -19.43
N GLN A 80 19.92 2.92 -19.88
CA GLN A 80 20.17 2.63 -21.30
C GLN A 80 18.88 2.51 -22.13
N ARG A 81 17.76 2.13 -21.50
CA ARG A 81 16.45 1.99 -22.15
C ARG A 81 15.60 3.27 -22.09
N SER A 82 16.12 4.37 -21.54
CA SER A 82 15.42 5.65 -21.44
C SER A 82 14.92 6.20 -22.79
N ASN A 83 15.54 5.81 -23.91
CA ASN A 83 15.15 6.23 -25.25
C ASN A 83 14.08 5.36 -25.92
N VAL A 84 13.71 4.22 -25.33
CA VAL A 84 12.65 3.36 -25.88
C VAL A 84 11.31 4.09 -25.81
N ARG A 85 10.61 4.17 -26.94
CA ARG A 85 9.35 4.92 -27.06
C ARG A 85 8.32 4.56 -26.00
N VAL A 86 8.19 3.27 -25.67
CA VAL A 86 7.24 2.79 -24.65
C VAL A 86 7.56 3.36 -23.26
N ILE A 87 8.84 3.40 -22.87
CA ILE A 87 9.29 3.94 -21.58
C ILE A 87 9.06 5.45 -21.55
N LYS A 88 9.41 6.17 -22.61
CA LYS A 88 9.16 7.62 -22.71
C LYS A 88 7.68 7.96 -22.58
N ASN A 89 6.82 7.23 -23.29
CA ASN A 89 5.38 7.46 -23.26
C ASN A 89 4.81 7.17 -21.87
N PHE A 90 5.21 6.06 -21.25
CA PHE A 90 4.77 5.72 -19.89
C PHE A 90 5.20 6.78 -18.87
N LEU A 91 6.46 7.20 -18.89
CA LEU A 91 6.95 8.26 -17.99
C LEU A 91 6.23 9.60 -18.21
N SER A 92 5.92 9.95 -19.45
CA SER A 92 5.12 11.15 -19.77
C SER A 92 3.71 11.06 -19.18
N MET A 93 3.06 9.90 -19.24
CA MET A 93 1.76 9.68 -18.62
C MET A 93 1.81 9.79 -17.10
N VAL A 94 2.80 9.14 -16.47
CA VAL A 94 3.01 9.20 -15.01
C VAL A 94 3.24 10.65 -14.56
N ASN A 95 4.14 11.38 -15.23
CA ASN A 95 4.42 12.78 -14.89
C ASN A 95 3.17 13.67 -15.02
N LYS A 96 2.36 13.48 -16.07
CA LYS A 96 1.08 14.21 -16.20
C LYS A 96 0.15 13.91 -15.03
N HIS A 97 0.04 12.64 -14.62
CA HIS A 97 -0.84 12.26 -13.53
C HIS A 97 -0.37 12.83 -12.18
N ILE A 98 0.93 12.81 -11.90
CA ILE A 98 1.51 13.38 -10.67
C ILE A 98 1.24 14.88 -10.61
N SER A 99 1.49 15.63 -11.69
CA SER A 99 1.26 17.08 -11.73
C SER A 99 -0.21 17.47 -11.46
N MET A 100 -1.17 16.63 -11.87
CA MET A 100 -2.60 16.87 -11.65
C MET A 100 -3.05 16.62 -10.21
N ASN A 101 -2.39 15.71 -9.48
CA ASN A 101 -2.71 15.39 -8.08
C ASN A 101 -2.00 16.32 -7.07
N THR A 102 -1.14 17.23 -7.54
CA THR A 102 -0.40 18.18 -6.68
C THR A 102 -0.96 19.62 -6.76
N SER A 103 -2.12 19.82 -7.41
CA SER A 103 -2.81 21.11 -7.57
C SER A 103 -4.12 21.16 -6.80
#